data_AF-A0A6I0E6F7-F1
#
_entry.id   AF-A0A6I0E6F7-F1
#
_cell.length_a   1.000
_cell.length_b   1.000
_cell.length_c   1.000
_cell.angle_alpha   90.00
_cell.angle_beta   90.00
_cell.angle_gamma   90.00
#
_symmetry.space_group_name_H-M   'P 1'
#
loop_
_entity.id
_entity.type
_entity.pdbx_description
1 polymer ?
#
loop_
_entity_poly.entity_id
_entity_poly.type
_entity_poly.pdbx_seq_one_letter_code
_entity_poly.pdbx_strand_id
1 'polypeptide(L)' 'MAYLTINPYMNDGSYDLEYLNKQPASYETEFLRCVTFSKPLAIKVDGKNNLGIILKAEE' A
#
# COMPACT_ATOMS: atom_id res chain seq x y z
N MET A 1 11.87 9.69 -4.93
CA MET A 1 11.45 8.52 -4.11
C MET A 1 10.43 9.01 -3.11
N ALA A 2 9.24 8.41 -3.10
CA ALA A 2 8.20 8.71 -2.11
C ALA A 2 7.96 7.45 -1.27
N TYR A 3 7.83 7.61 0.04
CA TYR A 3 7.43 6.56 0.95
C TYR A 3 6.08 6.95 1.55
N LEU A 4 5.14 6.01 1.56
CA LEU A 4 3.82 6.20 2.16
C LEU A 4 3.69 5.17 3.28
N THR A 5 3.59 5.66 4.51
CA THR A 5 3.26 4.81 5.66
C THR A 5 1.75 4.83 5.84
N ILE A 6 1.14 3.66 5.78
CA ILE A 6 -0.30 3.51 5.96
C ILE A 6 -0.55 2.96 7.36
N ASN A 7 -1.39 3.65 8.13
CA ASN A 7 -1.83 3.17 9.42
C ASN A 7 -3.32 2.81 9.34
N PRO A 8 -3.71 1.53 9.42
CA PRO A 8 -5.11 1.10 9.27
C PRO A 8 -6.07 1.69 10.33
N TYR A 9 -5.53 2.20 11.45
CA TYR A 9 -6.31 2.86 12.50
C TYR A 9 -6.47 4.37 12.28
N MET A 10 -5.63 4.95 11.41
CA MET A 10 -5.78 6.32 10.96
C MET A 10 -6.39 6.32 9.56
N ASN A 11 -7.53 6.98 9.42
CA ASN A 11 -8.28 7.06 8.17
C ASN A 11 -7.62 8.05 7.17
N ASP A 12 -6.29 8.00 7.03
CA ASP A 12 -5.45 8.87 6.20
C ASP A 12 -5.50 8.51 4.70
N GLY A 13 -6.69 8.12 4.21
CA GLY A 13 -6.96 7.90 2.80
C GLY A 13 -7.72 6.63 2.48
N SER A 14 -7.71 6.24 1.22
CA SER A 14 -8.46 5.09 0.69
C SER A 14 -7.51 4.06 0.09
N TYR A 15 -7.37 2.96 0.80
CA TYR A 15 -6.54 1.84 0.43
C TYR A 15 -7.26 0.54 0.84
N ASP A 16 -7.17 -0.47 -0.01
CA ASP A 16 -7.81 -1.76 0.25
C ASP A 16 -6.82 -2.69 0.96
N LEU A 17 -6.88 -2.68 2.30
CA LEU A 17 -6.01 -3.51 3.15
C LEU A 17 -6.18 -4.99 2.86
N GLU A 18 -7.39 -5.46 2.57
CA GLU A 18 -7.62 -6.88 2.26
C GLU A 18 -6.93 -7.26 0.95
N TYR A 19 -7.04 -6.42 -0.07
CA TYR A 19 -6.34 -6.62 -1.34
C TYR A 19 -4.82 -6.61 -1.16
N LEU A 20 -4.28 -5.67 -0.38
CA LEU A 20 -2.85 -5.56 -0.12
C LEU A 20 -2.34 -6.76 0.70
N ASN A 21 -3.09 -7.21 1.70
CA ASN A 21 -2.72 -8.36 2.53
C ASN A 21 -2.81 -9.69 1.80
N LYS A 22 -3.62 -9.80 0.74
CA LYS A 22 -3.74 -11.01 -0.09
C LYS A 22 -2.56 -11.23 -1.04
N GLN A 23 -1.70 -10.23 -1.24
CA GLN A 23 -0.59 -10.32 -2.18
C GLN A 23 0.50 -11.28 -1.70
N PRO A 24 1.15 -12.06 -2.58
CA PRO A 24 2.21 -12.97 -2.17
C PRO A 24 3.39 -12.18 -1.56
N ALA A 25 3.89 -12.65 -0.41
CA ALA A 25 5.12 -12.11 0.17
C ALA A 25 6.31 -12.50 -0.72
N SER A 26 7.08 -11.52 -1.17
CA SER A 26 8.36 -11.75 -1.82
C SER A 26 9.44 -12.11 -0.80
N TYR A 27 9.29 -11.64 0.44
CA TYR A 27 10.17 -11.91 1.56
C TYR A 27 9.39 -11.79 2.87
N GLU A 28 9.51 -12.76 3.78
CA GLU A 28 8.79 -12.78 5.05
C GLU A 28 9.73 -13.22 6.18
N THR A 29 9.65 -12.51 7.30
CA THR A 29 10.33 -12.82 8.57
C THR A 29 9.32 -12.79 9.72
N GLU A 30 9.78 -13.06 10.94
CA GLU A 30 8.95 -12.98 12.14
C GLU A 30 8.27 -11.62 12.34
N PHE A 31 8.87 -10.52 11.85
CA PHE A 31 8.39 -9.15 12.07
C PHE A 31 8.11 -8.34 10.80
N LEU A 32 8.59 -8.79 9.64
CA LEU A 32 8.51 -8.02 8.39
C LEU A 32 8.01 -8.88 7.25
N ARG A 33 7.02 -8.37 6.52
CA ARG A 33 6.56 -8.92 5.25
C ARG A 33 6.78 -7.90 4.14
N CYS A 34 7.56 -8.26 3.14
CA CYS A 34 7.79 -7.48 1.94
C CYS A 34 7.04 -8.11 0.77
N VAL A 35 6.27 -7.29 0.06
CA VAL A 35 5.45 -7.70 -1.09
C VAL A 35 5.97 -6.99 -2.34
N THR A 36 6.13 -7.75 -3.42
CA THR A 36 6.55 -7.21 -4.72
C THR A 36 5.40 -7.37 -5.71
N PHE A 37 5.06 -6.30 -6.41
CA PHE A 37 4.00 -6.30 -7.41
C PHE A 37 4.59 -6.49 -8.81
N SER A 38 4.00 -7.38 -9.62
CA SER A 38 4.43 -7.59 -11.01
C SER A 38 4.13 -6.38 -11.90
N LYS A 39 3.05 -5.66 -11.60
CA LYS A 39 2.68 -4.41 -12.25
C LYS A 39 2.80 -3.25 -11.24
N PRO A 40 3.24 -2.06 -11.68
CA PRO A 40 3.31 -0.90 -10.80
C PRO A 40 1.90 -0.54 -10.30
N LEU A 41 1.74 -0.41 -8.99
CA LEU A 41 0.53 0.16 -8.40
C LEU A 41 0.52 1.67 -8.57
N ALA A 42 -0.63 2.23 -8.93
CA ALA A 42 -0.81 3.67 -8.98
C ALA A 42 -1.12 4.19 -7.56
N ILE A 43 -0.11 4.80 -6.94
CA ILE A 43 -0.21 5.43 -5.63
C ILE A 43 -0.28 6.94 -5.86
N LYS A 44 -1.32 7.59 -5.31
CA LYS A 44 -1.42 9.05 -5.30
C LYS A 44 -1.41 9.55 -3.86
N VAL A 45 -0.58 10.54 -3.60
CA VAL A 45 -0.39 11.11 -2.26
C VAL A 45 -0.71 12.59 -2.31
N ASP A 46 -1.62 13.02 -1.45
CA ASP A 46 -1.94 14.42 -1.19
C ASP A 46 -1.24 14.87 0.10
N GLY A 47 -0.05 15.46 -0.06
CA GLY A 47 0.74 15.93 1.09
C GLY A 47 0.14 17.12 1.84
N LYS A 48 -0.89 17.77 1.29
CA LYS A 48 -1.59 18.88 1.95
C LYS A 48 -2.56 18.37 3.02
N ASN A 49 -3.29 17.30 2.73
CA ASN A 49 -4.25 16.70 3.64
C ASN A 49 -3.73 15.41 4.30
N ASN A 50 -2.47 15.02 4.04
CA ASN A 50 -1.86 13.75 4.46
C ASN A 50 -2.63 12.51 3.98
N LEU A 51 -3.37 12.62 2.87
CA LEU A 51 -4.17 11.52 2.34
C LEU A 51 -3.39 10.73 1.30
N GLY A 52 -3.38 9.41 1.43
CA GLY A 52 -2.82 8.49 0.43
C GLY A 52 -3.91 7.60 -0.18
N ILE A 53 -3.96 7.48 -1.49
CA ILE A 53 -4.80 6.50 -2.17
C ILE A 53 -3.96 5.48 -2.93
N ILE A 54 -4.37 4.22 -2.83
CA ILE A 54 -3.77 3.12 -3.58
C ILE A 54 -4.81 2.55 -4.53
N LEU A 55 -4.54 2.70 -5.82
CA LEU A 55 -5.35 2.09 -6.87
C LEU A 55 -4.84 0.67 -7.12
N LYS A 56 -5.79 -0.28 -7.19
CA LYS A 56 -5.49 -1.66 -7.60
C LYS A 56 -4.97 -1.63 -9.04
N ALA A 57 -3.96 -2.43 -9.34
CA ALA A 57 -3.57 -2.66 -10.72
C ALA A 57 -4.74 -3.35 -11.43
N GLU A 58 -5.36 -2.68 -12.39
CA GLU A 58 -6.29 -3.34 -13.31
C GLU A 58 -5.51 -4.38 -14.15
N GLU A 59 -6.15 -5.53 -14.39
CA GLU A 59 -5.62 -6.63 -15.20
C GLU A 59 -5.37 -6.22 -16.65
#